data_AF-A0A377TSB1-F1
#
_entry.id   AF-A0A377TSB1-F1
#
_cell.length_a   1.000
_cell.length_b   1.000
_cell.length_c   1.000
_cell.angle_alpha   90.00
_cell.angle_beta   90.00
_cell.angle_gamma   90.00
#
_symmetry.space_group_name_H-M   'P 1'
#
loop_
_entity.id
_entity.type
_entity.pdbx_description
1 polymer ?
#
loop_
_entity_poly.entity_id
_entity_poly.type
_entity_poly.pdbx_seq_one_letter_code
_entity_poly.pdbx_strand_id
1 'polypeptide(L)' 'MRFNLRVFEEDRLMVETQRPERLPLDLTLEAHIPADRSSIAYRRGLKKMGFGDFFLV' A
#
# COMPACT_ATOMS: atom_id res chain seq x y z
N MET A 1 19.84 16.73 0.03
CA MET A 1 19.73 15.31 0.42
C MET A 1 19.18 15.05 1.83
N ARG A 2 19.39 15.91 2.85
CA ARG A 2 18.87 15.67 4.22
C ARG A 2 17.34 15.72 4.39
N PHE A 3 16.61 16.43 3.54
CA PHE A 3 15.15 16.55 3.63
C PHE A 3 14.44 15.22 3.29
N ASN A 4 14.74 14.64 2.12
CA ASN A 4 14.14 13.37 1.70
C ASN A 4 14.43 12.24 2.68
N LEU A 5 15.62 12.20 3.29
CA LEU A 5 15.95 11.20 4.31
C LEU A 5 15.02 11.28 5.52
N ARG A 6 14.63 12.49 5.95
CA ARG A 6 13.65 12.63 7.04
C ARG A 6 12.28 12.12 6.62
N VAL A 7 11.80 12.51 5.44
CA VAL A 7 10.51 12.04 4.91
C VAL A 7 10.47 10.52 4.81
N PHE A 8 11.55 9.89 4.33
CA PHE A 8 11.63 8.44 4.25
C PHE A 8 11.62 7.76 5.61
N GLU A 9 12.28 8.32 6.63
CA GLU A 9 12.21 7.75 7.99
C GLU A 9 10.81 7.87 8.60
N GLU A 10 10.11 8.98 8.35
CA GLU A 10 8.71 9.17 8.75
C GLU A 10 7.80 8.12 8.09
N ASP A 11 7.93 7.95 6.77
CA ASP A 11 7.16 6.96 6.00
C ASP A 11 7.49 5.53 6.42
N ARG A 12 8.78 5.23 6.68
CA ARG A 12 9.25 3.89 7.06
C ARG A 12 8.58 3.41 8.34
N LEU A 13 8.54 4.25 9.38
CA LEU A 13 7.90 3.92 10.65
C LEU A 13 6.42 3.60 10.48
N MET A 14 5.73 4.37 9.63
CA MET A 14 4.32 4.14 9.33
C MET A 14 4.12 2.82 8.56
N VAL A 15 4.92 2.55 7.52
CA VAL A 15 4.77 1.35 6.67
C VAL A 15 5.14 0.07 7.43
N GLU A 16 6.23 0.06 8.19
CA GLU A 16 6.72 -1.13 8.90
C GLU A 16 5.78 -1.60 10.03
N THR A 17 4.90 -0.73 10.52
CA THR A 17 3.94 -1.05 11.59
C THR A 17 2.57 -1.51 11.09
N GLN A 18 2.31 -1.40 9.78
CA GLN A 18 1.04 -1.79 9.18
C GLN A 18 0.79 -3.31 9.28
N ARG A 19 -0.48 -3.66 9.46
CA ARG A 19 -0.96 -5.04 9.51
C ARG A 19 -2.19 -5.19 8.61
N PRO A 20 -2.29 -6.26 7.81
CA PRO A 20 -1.29 -7.31 7.59
C PRO A 20 0.00 -6.79 6.94
N GLU A 21 1.11 -7.53 7.08
CA GLU A 21 2.43 -7.13 6.53
C GLU A 21 2.44 -7.03 5.00
N ARG A 22 1.57 -7.78 4.32
CA ARG A 22 1.42 -7.72 2.87
C ARG A 22 0.27 -6.81 2.49
N LEU A 23 0.47 -6.06 1.40
CA LEU A 23 -0.52 -5.14 0.86
C LEU A 23 -1.82 -5.88 0.50
N PRO A 24 -2.95 -5.62 1.18
CA PRO A 24 -4.21 -6.24 0.81
C PRO A 24 -4.66 -5.75 -0.57
N LEU A 25 -4.87 -6.70 -1.49
CA LEU A 25 -5.43 -6.41 -2.82
C LEU A 25 -6.96 -6.49 -2.85
N ASP A 26 -7.57 -7.01 -1.78
CA ASP A 26 -9.00 -6.87 -1.55
C ASP A 26 -9.30 -5.49 -0.96
N LEU A 27 -9.90 -4.63 -1.78
CA LEU A 27 -10.25 -3.26 -1.40
C LEU A 27 -11.38 -3.22 -0.37
N THR A 28 -12.14 -4.29 -0.17
CA THR A 28 -13.22 -4.31 0.82
C THR A 28 -12.72 -4.37 2.26
N LEU A 29 -11.43 -4.65 2.46
CA LEU A 29 -10.77 -4.73 3.76
C LEU A 29 -10.35 -3.37 4.32
N GLU A 30 -10.40 -2.29 3.53
CA GLU A 30 -10.00 -0.94 3.94
C GLU A 30 -11.15 0.06 3.70
N ALA A 31 -11.25 1.08 4.57
CA ALA A 31 -12.12 2.23 4.34
C ALA A 31 -11.43 3.22 3.38
N HIS A 32 -12.15 3.70 2.36
CA HIS A 32 -11.58 4.58 1.32
C HIS A 32 -12.09 6.00 1.42
N ILE A 33 -11.20 6.97 1.22
CA ILE A 33 -11.48 8.39 1.02
C ILE A 33 -11.14 8.81 -0.42
N PRO A 34 -11.63 9.97 -0.90
CA PRO A 34 -11.38 10.42 -2.28
C PRO A 34 -9.90 10.55 -2.69
N ALA A 35 -9.00 10.68 -1.71
CA ALA A 35 -7.55 10.74 -1.91
C ALA A 35 -6.93 9.39 -2.30
N ASP A 36 -7.61 8.27 -2.03
CA ASP A 36 -7.06 6.91 -2.23
C ASP A 36 -7.13 6.43 -3.67
N ARG A 37 -7.64 7.25 -4.60
CA ARG A 37 -7.88 6.87 -6.00
C ARG A 37 -6.64 6.33 -6.71
N SER A 38 -5.48 6.91 -6.46
CA SER A 38 -4.20 6.44 -7.02
C SER A 38 -3.82 5.07 -6.45
N SER A 39 -3.89 4.89 -5.12
CA SER A 39 -3.61 3.63 -4.43
C SER A 39 -4.56 2.50 -4.86
N ILE A 40 -5.84 2.81 -5.04
CA ILE A 40 -6.84 1.87 -5.57
C ILE A 40 -6.49 1.45 -7.01
N ALA A 41 -6.14 2.41 -7.87
CA ALA A 41 -5.75 2.12 -9.24
C ALA A 41 -4.50 1.22 -9.30
N TYR A 42 -3.52 1.49 -8.43
CA TYR A 42 -2.31 0.69 -8.29
C TYR A 42 -2.63 -0.76 -7.88
N ARG A 43 -3.42 -0.95 -6.82
CA ARG A 43 -3.85 -2.30 -6.36
C ARG A 43 -4.63 -3.06 -7.43
N ARG A 44 -5.53 -2.39 -8.16
CA ARG A 44 -6.24 -2.98 -9.30
C ARG A 44 -5.27 -3.41 -10.42
N GLY A 45 -4.23 -2.61 -10.68
CA GLY A 45 -3.17 -2.94 -11.62
C GLY A 45 -2.42 -4.20 -11.21
N LEU A 46 -1.97 -4.28 -9.95
CA LEU A 46 -1.29 -5.46 -9.40
C LEU A 46 -2.14 -6.73 -9.54
N LYS A 47 -3.43 -6.65 -9.21
CA LYS A 47 -4.37 -7.76 -9.35
C LYS A 47 -4.51 -8.21 -10.82
N LYS A 48 -4.59 -7.27 -11.76
CA LYS A 48 -4.66 -7.57 -13.21
C LYS A 48 -3.39 -8.22 -13.75
N MET A 49 -2.23 -7.90 -13.18
CA MET A 49 -0.95 -8.51 -13.54
C MET A 49 -0.74 -9.90 -12.93
N GLY A 50 -1.71 -10.43 -12.16
CA GLY A 50 -1.64 -11.76 -11.57
C GLY A 50 -0.93 -11.83 -10.22
N PHE A 51 -0.62 -10.70 -9.58
CA PHE A 51 0.03 -10.68 -8.26
C PHE A 51 -0.92 -10.97 -7.08
N GLY A 52 -2.16 -11.40 -7.34
CA GLY A 52 -3.15 -11.72 -6.30
C GLY A 52 -2.58 -12.61 -5.20
N ASP A 53 -2.02 -13.75 -5.59
CA ASP A 53 -1.55 -14.78 -4.66
C ASP A 53 -0.27 -14.38 -3.93
N PHE A 54 0.57 -13.52 -4.54
CA PHE A 54 1.78 -13.01 -3.91
C PHE A 54 1.45 -12.17 -2.66
N PHE A 55 0.33 -11.45 -2.69
CA PHE A 55 -0.09 -10.54 -1.63
C PHE A 55 -1.15 -11.14 -0.68
N LEU A 56 -1.64 -12.35 -0.93
CA LEU A 56 -2.69 -13.02 -0.13
C LEU A 56 -2.17 -13.92 1.00
N VAL A 57 -0.88 -14.28 1.00
CA VAL A 57 -0.23 -15.15 2.01
C VAL A 57 0.56 -14.34 3.02
#